data_AF-T1C145-F1
#
_entry.id   AF-T1C145-F1
#
_cell.length_a   1.000
_cell.length_b   1.000
_cell.length_c   1.000
_cell.angle_alpha   90.00
_cell.angle_beta   90.00
_cell.angle_gamma   90.00
#
_symmetry.space_group_name_H-M   'P 1'
#
loop_
_entity.id
_entity.type
_entity.pdbx_description
1 polymer ?
#
loop_
_entity_poly.entity_id
_entity_poly.type
_entity_poly.pdbx_seq_one_letter_code
_entity_poly.pdbx_strand_id
1 'polypeptide(L)'
;SLSGRNIALIFEKPSTRTRTSFEVGIHDLGGDAIYYSPKELQIGRGETIGDTAKVLSRYVDAIVYRAFRHESVLELAQASTVPVINALDDREHPTQIVADLLTLSERWKGSFKDRRLAWIGDGNNVLHSLMLGAALVGLDMVCATPEGYRPLPEIVA
;
A
#
# COMPACT_ATOMS: atom_id res chain seq x y z
N SER A 1 -9.70 12.76 -12.63
CA SER A 1 -9.80 11.91 -13.84
C SER A 1 -8.40 11.47 -14.24
N LEU A 2 -8.25 10.21 -14.68
CA LEU A 2 -7.02 9.59 -15.18
C LEU A 2 -7.05 9.36 -16.70
N SER A 3 -7.92 10.07 -17.42
CA SER A 3 -8.04 9.92 -18.88
C SER A 3 -6.69 10.03 -19.61
N GLY A 4 -6.32 8.98 -20.34
CA GLY A 4 -5.07 8.89 -21.09
C GLY A 4 -3.81 8.69 -20.24
N ARG A 5 -3.95 8.35 -18.95
CA ARG A 5 -2.84 8.06 -18.04
C ARG A 5 -2.60 6.57 -17.95
N ASN A 6 -1.33 6.17 -17.93
CA ASN A 6 -0.90 4.79 -17.79
C ASN A 6 -0.38 4.54 -16.36
N ILE A 7 -0.82 3.48 -15.70
CA ILE A 7 -0.42 3.15 -14.34
C ILE A 7 0.18 1.75 -14.31
N ALA A 8 1.45 1.64 -13.90
CA ALA A 8 2.11 0.34 -13.74
C ALA A 8 1.65 -0.34 -12.43
N LEU A 9 1.25 -1.61 -12.51
CA LEU A 9 0.93 -2.45 -11.37
C LEU A 9 2.01 -3.53 -11.23
N ILE A 10 2.99 -3.30 -10.36
CA ILE A 10 4.14 -4.18 -10.12
C ILE A 10 3.87 -5.08 -8.91
N PHE A 11 3.90 -6.40 -9.11
CA PHE A 11 3.59 -7.36 -8.05
C PHE A 11 4.71 -8.40 -7.91
N GLU A 12 5.39 -8.42 -6.77
CA GLU A 12 6.34 -9.51 -6.43
C GLU A 12 5.61 -10.71 -5.81
N LYS A 13 4.46 -10.46 -5.16
CA LYS A 13 3.55 -11.47 -4.64
C LYS A 13 2.19 -11.32 -5.33
N PRO A 14 1.59 -12.39 -5.87
CA PRO A 14 0.26 -12.29 -6.48
C PRO A 14 -0.79 -11.89 -5.45
N SER A 15 -1.79 -11.10 -5.87
CA SER A 15 -2.97 -10.81 -5.06
C SER A 15 -4.16 -10.44 -5.93
N THR A 16 -5.23 -11.21 -5.82
CA THR A 16 -6.48 -10.97 -6.55
C THR A 16 -7.12 -9.66 -6.10
N ARG A 17 -7.31 -9.45 -4.79
CA ARG A 17 -8.03 -8.27 -4.27
C ARG A 17 -7.35 -6.97 -4.68
N THR A 18 -6.06 -6.86 -4.38
CA THR A 18 -5.31 -5.63 -4.66
C THR A 18 -5.24 -5.35 -6.15
N ARG A 19 -4.90 -6.35 -6.98
CA ARG A 19 -4.90 -6.18 -8.44
C ARG A 19 -6.26 -5.72 -8.95
N THR A 20 -7.32 -6.46 -8.65
CA THR A 20 -8.67 -6.15 -9.14
C THR A 20 -9.13 -4.77 -8.69
N SER A 21 -8.90 -4.39 -7.43
CA SER A 21 -9.32 -3.08 -6.92
C SER A 21 -8.61 -1.90 -7.61
N PHE A 22 -7.30 -2.01 -7.86
CA PHE A 22 -6.56 -0.97 -8.57
C PHE A 22 -6.94 -0.92 -10.05
N GLU A 23 -6.98 -2.08 -10.72
CA GLU A 23 -7.27 -2.19 -12.15
C GLU A 23 -8.66 -1.61 -12.48
N VAL A 24 -9.68 -1.97 -11.70
CA VAL A 24 -11.04 -1.41 -11.84
C VAL A 24 -11.05 0.09 -11.52
N GLY A 25 -10.44 0.53 -10.41
CA GLY A 25 -10.43 1.95 -10.04
C GLY A 25 -9.71 2.85 -11.05
N ILE A 26 -8.62 2.37 -11.65
CA ILE A 26 -7.90 3.08 -12.72
C ILE A 26 -8.77 3.20 -13.97
N HIS A 27 -9.39 2.10 -14.37
CA HIS A 27 -10.28 2.06 -15.54
C HIS A 27 -11.50 2.98 -15.35
N ASP A 28 -12.15 2.95 -14.18
CA ASP A 28 -13.32 3.79 -13.89
C ASP A 28 -12.97 5.30 -13.88
N LEU A 29 -11.70 5.64 -13.64
CA LEU A 29 -11.18 6.99 -13.76
C LEU A 29 -10.72 7.34 -15.19
N GLY A 30 -10.80 6.41 -16.14
CA GLY A 30 -10.46 6.57 -17.56
C GLY A 30 -8.99 6.30 -17.91
N GLY A 31 -8.21 5.72 -16.99
CA GLY A 31 -6.81 5.37 -17.22
C GLY A 31 -6.60 3.91 -17.63
N ASP A 32 -5.37 3.59 -17.99
CA ASP A 32 -4.93 2.26 -18.39
C ASP A 32 -4.02 1.64 -17.33
N ALA A 33 -4.28 0.38 -16.97
CA ALA A 33 -3.47 -0.37 -16.01
C ALA A 33 -2.56 -1.37 -16.72
N ILE A 34 -1.26 -1.32 -16.47
CA ILE A 34 -0.28 -2.25 -17.04
C ILE A 34 0.21 -3.17 -15.93
N TYR A 35 -0.21 -4.43 -15.96
CA TYR A 35 0.14 -5.40 -14.93
C TYR A 35 1.44 -6.14 -15.24
N TYR A 36 2.36 -6.13 -14.28
CA TYR A 36 3.62 -6.89 -14.30
C TYR A 36 3.58 -7.97 -13.23
N SER A 37 3.47 -9.23 -13.66
CA SER A 37 3.44 -10.37 -12.75
C SER A 37 4.84 -10.71 -12.20
N PRO A 38 4.93 -11.48 -11.11
CA PRO A 38 6.22 -11.94 -10.57
C PRO A 38 7.08 -12.73 -11.58
N LYS A 39 6.46 -13.31 -12.62
CA LYS A 39 7.15 -14.07 -13.66
C LYS A 39 7.75 -13.18 -14.75
N GLU A 40 7.16 -12.02 -14.98
CA GLU A 40 7.56 -11.07 -16.03
C GLU A 40 8.57 -10.04 -15.51
N LEU A 41 8.59 -9.79 -14.20
CA LEU A 41 9.51 -8.84 -13.58
C LEU A 41 10.98 -9.28 -13.70
N GLN A 42 11.82 -8.36 -14.17
CA GLN A 42 13.27 -8.52 -14.24
C GLN A 42 14.01 -7.97 -13.01
N ILE A 43 13.28 -7.34 -12.08
CA ILE A 43 13.80 -6.87 -10.79
C ILE A 43 14.46 -8.06 -10.07
N GLY A 44 15.77 -7.98 -9.85
CA GLY A 44 16.56 -9.02 -9.19
C GLY A 44 16.94 -10.23 -10.07
N ARG A 45 16.50 -10.26 -11.34
CA ARG A 45 16.88 -11.30 -12.34
C ARG A 45 17.76 -10.78 -13.47
N GLY A 46 17.83 -9.47 -13.64
CA GLY A 46 18.62 -8.80 -14.67
C GLY A 46 18.63 -7.28 -14.54
N GLU A 47 17.67 -6.69 -13.81
CA GLU A 47 17.57 -5.26 -13.57
C GLU A 47 17.59 -4.93 -12.08
N THR A 48 18.17 -3.78 -11.74
CA THR A 48 18.04 -3.19 -10.40
C THR A 48 16.67 -2.51 -10.26
N ILE A 49 16.16 -2.38 -9.03
CA ILE A 49 14.91 -1.63 -8.77
C ILE A 49 15.04 -0.21 -9.32
N GLY A 50 16.19 0.43 -9.09
CA GLY A 50 16.47 1.77 -9.60
C GLY A 50 16.46 1.90 -11.13
N ASP A 51 16.95 0.90 -11.88
CA ASP A 51 16.90 0.94 -13.34
C ASP A 51 15.48 0.73 -13.86
N THR A 52 14.74 -0.22 -13.30
CA THR A 52 13.32 -0.41 -13.62
C THR A 52 12.51 0.87 -13.33
N ALA A 53 12.74 1.53 -12.19
CA ALA A 53 12.10 2.80 -11.84
C ALA A 53 12.36 3.91 -12.88
N LYS A 54 13.62 4.10 -13.28
CA LYS A 54 14.01 5.14 -14.26
C LYS A 54 13.36 4.90 -15.61
N VAL A 55 13.32 3.65 -16.06
CA VAL A 55 12.72 3.26 -17.35
C VAL A 55 11.20 3.44 -17.31
N LEU A 56 10.52 2.86 -16.32
CA LEU A 56 9.06 2.95 -16.20
C LEU A 56 8.58 4.40 -16.08
N SER A 57 9.32 5.25 -15.35
CA SER A 57 8.98 6.67 -15.21
C SER A 57 8.95 7.44 -16.54
N ARG A 58 9.45 6.88 -17.64
CA ARG A 58 9.35 7.48 -19.00
C ARG A 58 8.12 7.05 -19.78
N TYR A 59 7.40 6.04 -19.30
CA TYR A 59 6.27 5.43 -20.00
C TYR A 59 4.96 5.52 -19.23
N VAL A 60 5.01 5.55 -17.90
CA VAL A 60 3.81 5.56 -17.04
C VAL A 60 3.71 6.84 -16.22
N ASP A 61 2.52 7.14 -15.76
CA ASP A 61 2.19 8.33 -14.96
C ASP A 61 2.20 8.06 -13.45
N ALA A 62 2.11 6.80 -13.02
CA ALA A 62 2.32 6.36 -11.64
C ALA A 62 2.65 4.86 -11.58
N ILE A 63 3.19 4.43 -10.45
CA ILE A 63 3.53 3.04 -10.18
C ILE A 63 2.87 2.59 -8.87
N VAL A 64 2.09 1.52 -8.93
CA VAL A 64 1.59 0.79 -7.77
C VAL A 64 2.48 -0.42 -7.55
N TYR A 65 3.05 -0.55 -6.35
CA TYR A 65 4.02 -1.60 -6.07
C TYR A 65 3.62 -2.41 -4.84
N ARG A 66 3.52 -3.74 -5.05
CA ARG A 66 3.34 -4.72 -3.99
C ARG A 66 4.63 -5.53 -3.84
N ALA A 67 5.37 -5.23 -2.78
CA ALA A 67 6.72 -5.73 -2.55
C ALA A 67 6.79 -6.82 -1.48
N PHE A 68 7.91 -7.55 -1.45
CA PHE A 68 8.29 -8.34 -0.29
C PHE A 68 8.77 -7.46 0.86
N ARG A 69 9.54 -6.40 0.54
CA ARG A 69 10.27 -5.58 1.50
C ARG A 69 9.94 -4.11 1.37
N HIS A 70 9.81 -3.42 2.49
CA HIS A 70 9.60 -1.97 2.53
C HIS A 70 10.74 -1.19 1.89
N GLU A 71 12.00 -1.63 2.05
CA GLU A 71 13.14 -0.94 1.43
C GLU A 71 13.06 -0.93 -0.11
N SER A 72 12.51 -1.99 -0.71
CA SER A 72 12.29 -2.04 -2.16
C SER A 72 11.34 -0.94 -2.62
N VAL A 73 10.28 -0.66 -1.84
CA VAL A 73 9.33 0.42 -2.12
C VAL A 73 10.01 1.78 -2.03
N LEU A 74 10.84 1.98 -1.00
CA LEU A 74 11.59 3.22 -0.81
C LEU A 74 12.63 3.44 -1.94
N GLU A 75 13.37 2.42 -2.33
CA GLU A 75 14.33 2.50 -3.45
C GLU A 75 13.61 2.83 -4.76
N LEU A 76 12.49 2.15 -5.04
CA LEU A 76 11.68 2.40 -6.23
C LEU A 76 11.17 3.85 -6.24
N ALA A 77 10.65 4.33 -5.11
CA ALA A 77 10.16 5.70 -4.97
C ALA A 77 11.29 6.73 -5.14
N GLN A 78 12.46 6.49 -4.56
CA GLN A 78 13.62 7.38 -4.65
C GLN A 78 14.16 7.48 -6.09
N ALA A 79 14.12 6.40 -6.85
CA ALA A 79 14.63 6.36 -8.22
C ALA A 79 13.59 6.75 -9.29
N SER A 80 12.30 6.82 -8.93
CA SER A 80 11.20 7.16 -9.84
C SER A 80 10.98 8.67 -9.94
N THR A 81 10.60 9.16 -11.12
CA THR A 81 10.17 10.56 -11.31
C THR A 81 8.65 10.73 -11.33
N VAL A 82 7.91 9.64 -11.11
CA VAL A 82 6.45 9.58 -11.02
C VAL A 82 6.02 9.04 -9.66
N PRO A 83 4.78 9.30 -9.20
CA PRO A 83 4.30 8.82 -7.91
C PRO A 83 4.38 7.29 -7.78
N VAL A 84 4.85 6.83 -6.61
CA VAL A 84 4.87 5.41 -6.23
C VAL A 84 3.89 5.19 -5.09
N ILE A 85 2.98 4.23 -5.25
CA ILE A 85 1.95 3.85 -4.28
C ILE A 85 2.30 2.48 -3.71
N ASN A 86 2.49 2.41 -2.39
CA ASN A 86 2.66 1.14 -1.69
C ASN A 86 1.32 0.38 -1.62
N ALA A 87 1.23 -0.72 -2.36
CA ALA A 87 0.07 -1.60 -2.34
C ALA A 87 0.10 -2.66 -1.24
N LEU A 88 1.28 -2.94 -0.68
CA LEU A 88 1.58 -3.75 0.51
C LEU A 88 3.09 -4.09 0.48
N ASP A 89 3.74 -4.02 1.64
CA ASP A 89 5.05 -4.63 1.90
C ASP A 89 5.05 -5.37 3.25
N ASP A 90 6.22 -5.78 3.76
CA ASP A 90 6.35 -6.47 5.05
C ASP A 90 6.16 -5.54 6.27
N ARG A 91 6.21 -4.22 6.08
CA ARG A 91 6.10 -3.22 7.15
C ARG A 91 4.73 -2.55 7.19
N GLU A 92 4.14 -2.23 6.04
CA GLU A 92 2.94 -1.39 5.92
C GLU A 92 1.97 -1.89 4.84
N HIS A 93 0.69 -1.59 5.03
CA HIS A 93 -0.38 -1.78 4.05
C HIS A 93 -1.34 -0.57 4.03
N PRO A 94 -0.87 0.61 3.58
CA PRO A 94 -1.62 1.87 3.76
C PRO A 94 -2.96 1.88 3.01
N THR A 95 -3.03 1.26 1.84
CA THR A 95 -4.25 1.20 1.02
C THR A 95 -5.39 0.44 1.70
N GLN A 96 -5.08 -0.62 2.47
CA GLN A 96 -6.06 -1.31 3.30
C GLN A 96 -6.65 -0.36 4.35
N ILE A 97 -5.81 0.44 4.98
CA ILE A 97 -6.23 1.31 6.09
C ILE A 97 -7.04 2.51 5.61
N VAL A 98 -6.74 3.03 4.42
CA VAL A 98 -7.63 4.04 3.79
C VAL A 98 -9.03 3.45 3.60
N ALA A 99 -9.14 2.20 3.14
CA ALA A 99 -10.43 1.53 3.01
C ALA A 99 -11.10 1.24 4.37
N ASP A 100 -10.34 0.83 5.38
CA ASP A 100 -10.86 0.56 6.73
C ASP A 100 -11.38 1.85 7.39
N LEU A 101 -10.63 2.95 7.29
CA LEU A 101 -11.03 4.25 7.82
C LEU A 101 -12.24 4.83 7.08
N LEU A 102 -12.34 4.65 5.76
CA LEU A 102 -13.54 4.99 5.00
C LEU A 102 -14.75 4.20 5.53
N THR A 103 -14.61 2.89 5.68
CA THR A 103 -15.67 2.00 6.20
C THR A 103 -16.14 2.44 7.60
N LEU A 104 -15.20 2.74 8.49
CA LEU A 104 -15.49 3.22 9.85
C LEU A 104 -16.14 4.61 9.82
N SER A 105 -15.66 5.50 8.96
CA SER A 105 -16.23 6.84 8.75
C SER A 105 -17.68 6.76 8.28
N GLU A 106 -17.99 5.93 7.28
CA GLU A 106 -19.36 5.70 6.82
C GLU A 106 -20.24 5.15 7.94
N ARG A 107 -19.73 4.17 8.70
CA ARG A 107 -20.46 3.57 9.82
C ARG A 107 -20.70 4.55 10.97
N TRP A 108 -19.75 5.43 11.23
CA TRP A 108 -19.79 6.40 12.33
C TRP A 108 -20.18 7.81 11.89
N LYS A 109 -20.72 7.95 10.66
CA LYS A 109 -21.23 9.21 10.09
C LYS A 109 -20.18 10.33 10.10
N GLY A 110 -18.95 10.00 9.73
CA GLY A 110 -17.85 10.94 9.58
C GLY A 110 -17.13 11.34 10.87
N SER A 111 -17.50 10.76 12.02
CA SER A 111 -16.90 11.14 13.31
C SER A 111 -16.25 9.95 14.03
N PHE A 112 -14.95 10.10 14.31
CA PHE A 112 -14.15 9.18 15.13
C PHE A 112 -14.20 9.53 16.63
N LYS A 113 -14.87 10.63 17.01
CA LYS A 113 -14.95 11.09 18.40
C LYS A 113 -15.63 10.05 19.29
N ASP A 114 -15.06 9.82 20.46
CA ASP A 114 -15.56 8.87 21.48
C ASP A 114 -15.69 7.44 20.92
N ARG A 115 -14.90 7.10 19.89
CA ARG A 115 -14.78 5.76 19.32
C ARG A 115 -13.46 5.14 19.71
N ARG A 116 -13.47 3.82 19.85
CA ARG A 116 -12.28 3.03 20.12
C ARG A 116 -12.25 1.80 19.23
N LEU A 117 -11.10 1.55 18.62
CA LEU A 117 -10.85 0.38 17.80
C LEU A 117 -9.97 -0.62 18.56
N ALA A 118 -10.37 -1.89 18.55
CA ALA A 118 -9.58 -2.97 19.15
C ALA A 118 -8.98 -3.86 18.05
N TRP A 119 -7.67 -4.06 18.09
CA TRP A 119 -6.96 -5.06 17.29
C TRP A 119 -6.61 -6.26 18.17
N ILE A 120 -6.84 -7.48 17.67
CA ILE A 120 -6.51 -8.71 18.37
C ILE A 120 -5.80 -9.62 17.37
N GLY A 121 -4.54 -9.97 17.65
CA GLY A 121 -3.77 -10.87 16.80
C GLY A 121 -2.32 -10.45 16.64
N ASP A 122 -1.79 -10.64 15.44
CA ASP A 122 -0.39 -10.39 15.11
C ASP A 122 -0.09 -8.90 14.90
N GLY A 123 1.12 -8.48 15.27
CA GLY A 123 1.69 -7.15 15.01
C GLY A 123 2.23 -7.02 13.59
N ASN A 124 1.36 -7.22 12.61
CA ASN A 124 1.73 -7.23 11.20
C ASN A 124 1.63 -5.85 10.53
N ASN A 125 1.92 -5.81 9.24
CA ASN A 125 1.83 -4.63 8.38
C ASN A 125 0.46 -3.91 8.39
N VAL A 126 -0.64 -4.64 8.57
CA VAL A 126 -1.97 -4.04 8.70
C VAL A 126 -2.11 -3.34 10.04
N LEU A 127 -1.69 -3.97 11.16
CA LEU A 127 -1.69 -3.29 12.46
C LEU A 127 -0.84 -2.02 12.41
N HIS A 128 0.36 -2.09 11.82
CA HIS A 128 1.24 -0.93 11.73
C HIS A 128 0.58 0.25 11.02
N SER A 129 0.03 0.02 9.82
CA SER A 129 -0.65 1.09 9.10
C SER A 129 -1.92 1.54 9.83
N LEU A 130 -2.62 0.65 10.52
CA LEU A 130 -3.85 0.99 11.26
C LEU A 130 -3.55 1.89 12.45
N MET A 131 -2.43 1.65 13.15
CA MET A 131 -1.95 2.54 14.22
C MET A 131 -1.65 3.95 13.68
N LEU A 132 -0.92 4.05 12.57
CA LEU A 132 -0.63 5.33 11.91
C LEU A 132 -1.91 6.04 11.46
N GLY A 133 -2.83 5.31 10.82
CA GLY A 133 -4.11 5.83 10.36
C GLY A 133 -5.00 6.32 11.50
N ALA A 134 -5.08 5.55 12.59
CA ALA A 134 -5.83 5.90 13.79
C ALA A 134 -5.29 7.19 14.44
N ALA A 135 -3.96 7.32 14.54
CA ALA A 135 -3.31 8.53 15.05
C ALA A 135 -3.65 9.77 14.19
N LEU A 136 -3.63 9.63 12.85
CA LEU A 136 -3.93 10.73 11.93
C LEU A 136 -5.38 11.24 12.03
N VAL A 137 -6.34 10.38 12.34
CA VAL A 137 -7.77 10.74 12.42
C VAL A 137 -8.28 10.94 13.85
N GLY A 138 -7.41 10.80 14.86
CA GLY A 138 -7.76 10.93 16.27
C GLY A 138 -8.67 9.80 16.78
N LEU A 139 -8.50 8.58 16.26
CA LEU A 139 -9.22 7.38 16.70
C LEU A 139 -8.44 6.68 17.82
N ASP A 140 -9.06 6.50 18.99
CA ASP A 140 -8.45 5.68 20.05
C ASP A 140 -8.28 4.24 19.56
N MET A 141 -7.09 3.68 19.78
CA MET A 141 -6.81 2.30 19.43
C MET A 141 -6.22 1.53 20.61
N VAL A 142 -6.62 0.28 20.75
CA VAL A 142 -6.03 -0.70 21.68
C VAL A 142 -5.67 -1.94 20.90
N CYS A 143 -4.46 -2.47 21.08
CA CYS A 143 -4.04 -3.73 20.47
C CYS A 143 -3.71 -4.77 21.55
N ALA A 144 -4.13 -6.01 21.31
CA ALA A 144 -3.74 -7.18 22.08
C ALA A 144 -2.99 -8.15 21.17
N THR A 145 -1.69 -8.31 21.39
CA THR A 145 -0.83 -9.21 20.62
C THR A 145 -0.14 -10.22 21.53
N PRO A 146 0.11 -11.47 21.09
CA PRO A 146 0.94 -12.41 21.83
C PRO A 146 2.36 -11.88 22.07
N GLU A 147 3.03 -12.40 23.08
CA GLU A 147 4.45 -12.15 23.30
C GLU A 147 5.26 -12.62 22.08
N GLY A 148 6.22 -11.79 21.62
CA GLY A 148 6.99 -12.03 20.40
C GLY A 148 6.32 -11.57 19.09
N TYR A 149 5.03 -11.21 19.12
CA TYR A 149 4.25 -10.76 17.95
C TYR A 149 3.76 -9.32 18.11
N ARG A 150 4.51 -8.49 18.84
CA ARG A 150 4.17 -7.07 19.04
C ARG A 150 4.47 -6.28 17.77
N PRO A 151 3.75 -5.17 17.52
CA PRO A 151 4.11 -4.26 16.45
C PRO A 151 5.53 -3.73 16.65
N LEU A 152 6.15 -3.32 15.56
CA LEU A 152 7.48 -2.74 15.54
C LEU A 152 7.56 -1.51 16.46
N PRO A 153 8.55 -1.40 17.36
CA PRO A 153 8.66 -0.29 18.30
C PRO A 153 8.65 1.09 17.64
N GLU A 154 9.26 1.22 16.46
CA GLU A 154 9.32 2.45 15.68
C GLU A 154 7.97 2.88 15.08
N ILE A 155 6.97 2.00 15.05
CA ILE A 155 5.59 2.35 14.65
C ILE A 155 4.76 2.83 15.84
N VAL A 156 5.13 2.40 17.06
CA VAL A 156 4.39 2.72 18.30
C VAL A 156 4.82 4.06 18.90
N ALA A 157 6.03 4.53 18.58
CA ALA A 157 6.71 5.68 19.18
C ALA A 157 6.11 7.05 18.82
#